data_AF-A0A821K4W5-F1
#
_entry.id   AF-A0A821K4W5-F1
#
_cell.length_a   1.000
_cell.length_b   1.000
_cell.length_c   1.000
_cell.angle_alpha   90.00
_cell.angle_beta   90.00
_cell.angle_gamma   90.00
#
_symmetry.space_group_name_H-M   'P 1'
#
loop_
_entity.id
_entity.type
_entity.pdbx_description
1 polymer ?
#
loop_
_entity_poly.entity_id
_entity_poly.type
_entity_poly.pdbx_seq_one_letter_code
_entity_poly.pdbx_strand_id
1 'polypeptide(L)'
;NCEKLFELLDSFAEANCRKVQYIWLLQMMLLVLCPIILEELVYALEKGGPCSAEHLRKRNFVDALKRQLHAQVLGKQSSGTESAAVVTFVKLCKSATYINNKDSNDILFVLVQSVIGDLKQILFNPLKPFSRGQDKINVDLELMIEFFLYCLRLNPHNNEVLKVCLNLLSPAMFHYVLVKALYRIITQKHLPWWPQIDIIYSRAGELRNMFTDTLNKVLQSSTFSTTPLRISGVTGVSTLKDILFNP
;
A
#
# COMPACT_ATOMS: atom_id res chain seq x y z
N ASN A 1 -19.01 7.45 -19.84
CA ASN A 1 -19.63 6.14 -19.58
C ASN A 1 -18.50 5.19 -19.17
N CYS A 2 -18.34 4.94 -17.86
CA CYS A 2 -17.21 4.21 -17.29
C CYS A 2 -17.20 2.73 -17.71
N GLU A 3 -18.36 2.13 -17.88
CA GLU A 3 -18.50 0.74 -18.31
C GLU A 3 -17.96 0.52 -19.72
N LYS A 4 -18.33 1.40 -20.67
CA LYS A 4 -17.80 1.33 -22.04
C LYS A 4 -16.28 1.45 -22.08
N LEU A 5 -15.71 2.30 -21.23
CA LEU A 5 -14.25 2.45 -21.14
C LEU A 5 -13.60 1.21 -20.51
N PHE A 6 -14.24 0.60 -19.50
CA PHE A 6 -13.79 -0.67 -18.94
C PHE A 6 -13.74 -1.76 -20.02
N GLU A 7 -14.80 -1.93 -20.81
CA GLU A 7 -14.84 -2.94 -21.89
C GLU A 7 -13.76 -2.71 -22.95
N LEU A 8 -13.45 -1.44 -23.27
CA LEU A 8 -12.35 -1.10 -24.19
C LEU A 8 -10.99 -1.52 -23.60
N LEU A 9 -10.76 -1.28 -22.31
CA LEU A 9 -9.54 -1.69 -21.63
C LEU A 9 -9.45 -3.21 -21.51
N ASP A 10 -10.56 -3.89 -21.30
CA ASP A 10 -10.63 -5.35 -21.24
C ASP A 10 -10.29 -5.97 -22.59
N SER A 11 -10.87 -5.44 -23.67
CA SER A 11 -10.52 -5.84 -25.05
C SER A 11 -9.05 -5.57 -25.38
N PHE A 12 -8.51 -4.44 -24.91
CA PHE A 12 -7.08 -4.13 -25.05
C PHE A 12 -6.21 -5.13 -24.27
N ALA A 13 -6.64 -5.54 -23.08
CA ALA A 13 -5.95 -6.51 -22.23
C ALA A 13 -5.84 -7.88 -22.92
N GLU A 14 -6.92 -8.35 -23.53
CA GLU A 14 -6.97 -9.60 -24.29
C GLU A 14 -6.01 -9.56 -25.49
N ALA A 15 -6.01 -8.46 -26.25
CA ALA A 15 -5.13 -8.29 -27.39
C ALA A 15 -3.65 -8.09 -26.99
N ASN A 16 -3.38 -7.59 -25.78
CA ASN A 16 -2.04 -7.22 -25.31
C ASN A 16 -1.74 -7.82 -23.94
N CYS A 17 -1.75 -9.15 -23.83
CA CYS A 17 -1.59 -9.88 -22.55
C CYS A 17 -0.37 -9.46 -21.71
N ARG A 18 0.72 -8.96 -22.33
CA ARG A 18 1.94 -8.47 -21.63
C ARG A 18 1.83 -7.05 -21.06
N LYS A 19 0.79 -6.29 -21.44
CA LYS A 19 0.58 -4.88 -21.03
C LYS A 19 -0.57 -4.69 -20.05
N VAL A 20 -1.23 -5.78 -19.68
CA VAL A 20 -2.39 -5.82 -18.80
C VAL A 20 -2.13 -5.14 -17.44
N GLN A 21 -0.91 -5.30 -16.90
CA GLN A 21 -0.47 -4.66 -15.66
C GLN A 21 -0.52 -3.13 -15.64
N TYR A 22 -0.51 -2.46 -16.80
CA TYR A 22 -0.53 -0.99 -16.88
C TYR A 22 -1.94 -0.41 -16.77
N ILE A 23 -2.97 -1.21 -16.99
CA ILE A 23 -4.37 -0.75 -17.07
C ILE A 23 -5.22 -1.19 -15.88
N TRP A 24 -4.76 -2.13 -15.07
CA TRP A 24 -5.48 -2.66 -13.90
C TRP A 24 -5.90 -1.58 -12.90
N LEU A 25 -5.02 -0.64 -12.60
CA LEU A 25 -5.36 0.47 -11.72
C LEU A 25 -6.53 1.28 -12.29
N LEU A 26 -6.50 1.58 -13.59
CA LEU A 26 -7.55 2.33 -14.25
C LEU A 26 -8.87 1.53 -14.27
N GLN A 27 -8.83 0.24 -14.62
CA GLN A 27 -9.99 -0.64 -14.60
C GLN A 27 -10.64 -0.70 -13.20
N MET A 28 -9.84 -0.84 -12.14
CA MET A 28 -10.34 -0.83 -10.76
C MET A 28 -10.98 0.53 -10.40
N MET A 29 -10.34 1.65 -10.76
CA MET A 29 -10.91 2.98 -10.49
C MET A 29 -12.21 3.22 -11.26
N LEU A 30 -12.36 2.69 -12.48
CA LEU A 30 -13.62 2.74 -13.22
C LEU A 30 -14.73 1.94 -12.52
N LEU A 31 -14.42 0.79 -11.92
CA LEU A 31 -15.39 0.03 -11.11
C LEU A 31 -15.80 0.78 -9.85
N VAL A 32 -14.86 1.47 -9.17
CA VAL A 32 -15.18 2.31 -8.01
C VAL A 32 -16.16 3.44 -8.37
N LEU A 33 -16.09 3.95 -9.60
CA LEU A 33 -17.03 4.96 -10.12
C LEU A 33 -18.40 4.37 -10.52
N CYS A 34 -18.56 3.05 -10.51
CA CYS A 34 -19.81 2.33 -10.81
C CYS A 34 -20.29 1.54 -9.57
N PRO A 35 -20.81 2.22 -8.52
CA PRO A 35 -21.09 1.60 -7.22
C PRO A 35 -22.08 0.43 -7.29
N ILE A 36 -23.12 0.51 -8.13
CA ILE A 36 -24.11 -0.57 -8.32
C ILE A 36 -23.45 -1.84 -8.84
N ILE A 37 -22.57 -1.71 -9.84
CA ILE A 37 -21.84 -2.84 -10.40
C ILE A 37 -20.86 -3.37 -9.36
N LEU A 38 -20.12 -2.49 -8.68
CA LEU A 38 -19.18 -2.88 -7.65
C LEU A 38 -19.88 -3.65 -6.51
N GLU A 39 -21.09 -3.23 -6.12
CA GLU A 39 -21.94 -3.91 -5.14
C GLU A 39 -22.24 -5.35 -5.53
N GLU A 40 -22.73 -5.56 -6.75
CA GLU A 40 -23.01 -6.89 -7.28
C GLU A 40 -21.75 -7.76 -7.33
N LEU A 41 -20.64 -7.21 -7.82
CA LEU A 41 -19.37 -7.94 -7.94
C LEU A 41 -18.85 -8.42 -6.59
N VAL A 42 -18.83 -7.53 -5.60
CA VAL A 42 -18.32 -7.84 -4.26
C VAL A 42 -19.30 -8.77 -3.54
N TYR A 43 -20.61 -8.60 -3.71
CA TYR A 43 -21.61 -9.55 -3.19
C TYR A 43 -21.39 -10.96 -3.76
N ALA A 44 -21.13 -11.08 -5.06
CA ALA A 44 -20.84 -12.36 -5.70
C ALA A 44 -19.50 -12.97 -5.25
N LEU A 45 -18.46 -12.15 -5.06
CA LEU A 45 -17.11 -12.62 -4.69
C LEU A 45 -16.97 -12.98 -3.21
N GLU A 46 -17.51 -12.16 -2.33
CA GLU A 46 -17.28 -12.29 -0.88
C GLU A 46 -18.44 -12.99 -0.17
N LYS A 47 -19.66 -12.93 -0.71
CA LYS A 47 -20.87 -13.52 -0.10
C LYS A 47 -21.48 -14.66 -0.93
N GLY A 48 -20.87 -15.04 -2.05
CA GLY A 48 -21.33 -16.15 -2.89
C GLY A 48 -22.66 -15.88 -3.62
N GLY A 49 -23.02 -14.60 -3.79
CA GLY A 49 -24.23 -14.20 -4.49
C GLY A 49 -24.20 -14.43 -6.01
N PRO A 50 -25.36 -14.22 -6.69
CA PRO A 50 -25.42 -14.27 -8.14
C PRO A 50 -24.67 -13.09 -8.76
N CYS A 51 -24.18 -13.28 -9.99
CA CYS A 51 -23.59 -12.25 -10.82
C CYS A 51 -24.18 -12.37 -12.23
N SER A 52 -24.61 -11.26 -12.80
CA SER A 52 -25.15 -11.15 -14.14
C SER A 52 -24.09 -11.49 -15.19
N ALA A 53 -24.54 -12.03 -16.32
CA ALA A 53 -23.65 -12.40 -17.42
C ALA A 53 -22.86 -11.20 -17.97
N GLU A 54 -23.46 -10.01 -17.95
CA GLU A 54 -22.83 -8.75 -18.37
C GLU A 54 -21.67 -8.33 -17.44
N HIS A 55 -21.72 -8.68 -16.16
CA HIS A 55 -20.72 -8.31 -15.18
C HIS A 55 -19.67 -9.41 -14.94
N LEU A 56 -19.80 -10.57 -15.59
CA LEU A 56 -18.91 -11.71 -15.37
C LEU A 56 -17.43 -11.41 -15.69
N ARG A 57 -17.16 -10.64 -16.75
CA ARG A 57 -15.77 -10.22 -17.07
C ARG A 57 -15.18 -9.31 -16.00
N LYS A 58 -15.97 -8.33 -15.54
CA LYS A 58 -15.58 -7.41 -14.46
C LYS A 58 -15.32 -8.16 -13.15
N ARG A 59 -16.14 -9.17 -12.83
CA ARG A 59 -15.91 -10.10 -11.71
C ARG A 59 -14.59 -10.84 -11.85
N ASN A 60 -14.37 -11.46 -13.00
CA ASN A 60 -13.17 -12.25 -13.27
C ASN A 60 -11.90 -11.40 -13.19
N PHE A 61 -11.97 -10.13 -13.59
CA PHE A 61 -10.89 -9.16 -13.40
C PHE A 61 -10.55 -8.94 -11.91
N VAL A 62 -11.54 -8.64 -11.06
CA VAL A 62 -11.32 -8.44 -9.61
C VAL A 62 -10.77 -9.72 -8.96
N ASP A 63 -11.32 -10.87 -9.33
CA ASP A 63 -10.87 -12.18 -8.85
C ASP A 63 -9.43 -12.50 -9.31
N ALA A 64 -9.08 -12.17 -10.56
CA ALA A 64 -7.72 -12.29 -11.07
C ALA A 64 -6.74 -11.39 -10.30
N LEU A 65 -7.12 -10.15 -9.99
CA LEU A 65 -6.33 -9.26 -9.16
C LEU A 65 -6.08 -9.85 -7.77
N LYS A 66 -7.12 -10.37 -7.10
CA LYS A 66 -6.98 -11.02 -5.78
C LYS A 66 -6.03 -12.21 -5.84
N ARG A 67 -6.14 -13.05 -6.88
CA ARG A 67 -5.20 -14.18 -7.09
C ARG A 67 -3.75 -13.73 -7.24
N GLN A 68 -3.50 -12.66 -7.98
CA GLN A 68 -2.14 -12.13 -8.20
C GLN A 68 -1.57 -11.50 -6.94
N LEU A 69 -2.41 -10.83 -6.14
CA LEU A 69 -2.02 -10.35 -4.81
C LEU A 69 -1.61 -11.53 -3.92
N HIS A 70 -2.43 -12.57 -3.85
CA HIS A 70 -2.14 -13.75 -3.04
C HIS A 70 -0.88 -14.50 -3.51
N ALA A 71 -0.66 -14.59 -4.83
CA ALA A 71 0.57 -15.18 -5.39
C ALA A 71 1.84 -14.45 -4.92
N GLN A 72 1.75 -13.13 -4.71
CA GLN A 72 2.86 -12.34 -4.18
C GLN A 72 3.15 -12.62 -2.71
N VAL A 73 2.13 -12.91 -1.90
CA VAL A 73 2.30 -13.34 -0.49
C VAL A 73 3.14 -14.62 -0.43
N LEU A 74 2.87 -15.57 -1.34
CA LEU A 74 3.59 -16.84 -1.44
C LEU A 74 5.04 -16.69 -1.95
N GLY A 75 5.47 -15.47 -2.26
CA GLY A 75 6.85 -15.17 -2.61
C GLY A 75 7.30 -15.67 -3.98
N LYS A 76 6.35 -15.98 -4.88
CA LYS A 76 6.67 -16.21 -6.30
C LYS A 76 7.43 -15.00 -6.85
N GLN A 77 8.41 -15.26 -7.73
CA GLN A 77 9.25 -14.21 -8.30
C GLN A 77 8.36 -13.10 -8.88
N SER A 78 8.54 -11.87 -8.38
CA SER A 78 7.70 -10.70 -8.69
C SER A 78 7.64 -10.45 -10.19
N SER A 79 6.64 -11.05 -10.82
CA SER A 79 6.20 -10.71 -12.15
C SER A 79 5.69 -9.27 -12.18
N GLY A 80 5.66 -8.65 -13.37
CA GLY A 80 5.09 -7.30 -13.53
C GLY A 80 3.63 -7.21 -13.08
N THR A 81 2.90 -8.34 -13.13
CA THR A 81 1.48 -8.44 -12.78
C THR A 81 1.25 -8.46 -11.27
N GLU A 82 1.97 -9.28 -10.50
CA GLU A 82 1.86 -9.33 -9.04
C GLU A 82 2.05 -7.95 -8.41
N SER A 83 3.13 -7.27 -8.81
CA SER A 83 3.42 -5.89 -8.40
C SER A 83 2.32 -4.89 -8.76
N ALA A 84 1.68 -5.05 -9.92
CA ALA A 84 0.58 -4.18 -10.32
C ALA A 84 -0.70 -4.43 -9.52
N ALA A 85 -0.94 -5.67 -9.07
CA ALA A 85 -2.05 -5.99 -8.17
C ALA A 85 -1.89 -5.28 -6.81
N VAL A 86 -0.69 -5.31 -6.23
CA VAL A 86 -0.40 -4.58 -4.97
C VAL A 86 -0.64 -3.09 -5.14
N VAL A 87 -0.13 -2.47 -6.21
CA VAL A 87 -0.36 -1.04 -6.46
C VAL A 87 -1.85 -0.77 -6.57
N THR A 88 -2.58 -1.59 -7.31
CA THR A 88 -4.02 -1.41 -7.53
C THR A 88 -4.80 -1.46 -6.22
N PHE A 89 -4.55 -2.46 -5.37
CA PHE A 89 -5.24 -2.57 -4.09
C PHE A 89 -4.81 -1.53 -3.06
N VAL A 90 -3.57 -1.06 -3.05
CA VAL A 90 -3.17 0.07 -2.19
C VAL A 90 -3.88 1.36 -2.63
N LYS A 91 -4.01 1.61 -3.93
CA LYS A 91 -4.78 2.76 -4.42
C LYS A 91 -6.27 2.61 -4.11
N LEU A 92 -6.81 1.40 -4.15
CA LEU A 92 -8.17 1.11 -3.68
C LEU A 92 -8.35 1.43 -2.18
N CYS A 93 -7.40 0.98 -1.35
CA CYS A 93 -7.36 1.31 0.08
C CYS A 93 -7.33 2.84 0.29
N LYS A 94 -6.48 3.54 -0.46
CA LYS A 94 -6.42 5.01 -0.42
C LYS A 94 -7.76 5.64 -0.79
N SER A 95 -8.42 5.18 -1.85
CA SER A 95 -9.75 5.67 -2.24
C SER A 95 -10.78 5.47 -1.12
N ALA A 96 -10.75 4.32 -0.43
CA ALA A 96 -11.62 4.06 0.71
C ALA A 96 -11.43 5.06 1.87
N THR A 97 -10.25 5.67 2.03
CA THR A 97 -10.06 6.73 3.05
C THR A 97 -10.92 7.97 2.78
N TYR A 98 -11.36 8.19 1.54
CA TYR A 98 -12.18 9.35 1.17
C TYR A 98 -13.68 9.09 1.30
N ILE A 99 -14.09 7.89 1.72
CA ILE A 99 -15.48 7.58 2.09
C ILE A 99 -15.67 7.82 3.59
N ASN A 100 -16.83 8.35 3.96
CA ASN A 100 -17.15 8.63 5.36
C ASN A 100 -17.29 7.31 6.14
N ASN A 101 -16.65 7.23 7.30
CA ASN A 101 -16.65 6.03 8.14
C ASN A 101 -18.01 5.71 8.79
N LYS A 102 -18.99 6.63 8.70
CA LYS A 102 -20.38 6.37 9.10
C LYS A 102 -21.10 5.37 8.18
N ASP A 103 -20.61 5.23 6.95
CA ASP A 103 -21.14 4.28 5.97
C ASP A 103 -20.43 2.93 6.12
N SER A 104 -20.50 2.33 7.31
CA SER A 104 -19.77 1.09 7.64
C SER A 104 -20.16 -0.13 6.77
N ASN A 105 -21.30 -0.05 6.08
CA ASN A 105 -21.77 -1.04 5.12
C ASN A 105 -21.35 -0.74 3.67
N ASP A 106 -20.53 0.29 3.44
CA ASP A 106 -20.05 0.61 2.10
C ASP A 106 -19.30 -0.59 1.50
N ILE A 107 -19.69 -0.95 0.28
CA ILE A 107 -19.17 -2.13 -0.39
C ILE A 107 -17.65 -2.05 -0.62
N LEU A 108 -17.11 -0.85 -0.80
CA LEU A 108 -15.69 -0.64 -0.97
C LEU A 108 -14.92 -1.09 0.27
N PHE A 109 -15.47 -0.88 1.47
CA PHE A 109 -14.86 -1.38 2.69
C PHE A 109 -14.84 -2.90 2.72
N VAL A 110 -15.91 -3.58 2.30
CA VAL A 110 -15.93 -5.05 2.23
C VAL A 110 -14.82 -5.58 1.31
N LEU A 111 -14.67 -4.99 0.11
CA LEU A 111 -13.64 -5.38 -0.83
C LEU A 111 -12.22 -5.11 -0.29
N VAL A 112 -12.00 -3.97 0.35
CA VAL A 112 -10.69 -3.64 0.91
C VAL A 112 -10.35 -4.56 2.10
N GLN A 113 -11.33 -4.89 2.95
CA GLN A 113 -11.11 -5.82 4.07
C GLN A 113 -10.73 -7.22 3.59
N SER A 114 -11.21 -7.66 2.41
CA SER A 114 -10.85 -8.99 1.88
C SER A 114 -9.39 -9.11 1.41
N VAL A 115 -8.66 -8.00 1.29
CA VAL A 115 -7.26 -7.96 0.80
C VAL A 115 -6.26 -7.36 1.78
N ILE A 116 -6.71 -6.77 2.89
CA ILE A 116 -5.84 -6.04 3.83
C ILE A 116 -4.76 -6.92 4.47
N GLY A 117 -5.07 -8.19 4.76
CA GLY A 117 -4.14 -9.14 5.36
C GLY A 117 -2.93 -9.40 4.46
N ASP A 118 -3.20 -9.70 3.19
CA ASP A 118 -2.17 -9.93 2.17
C ASP A 118 -1.30 -8.68 1.97
N LEU A 119 -1.92 -7.49 1.88
CA LEU A 119 -1.17 -6.24 1.74
C LEU A 119 -0.24 -5.95 2.92
N LYS A 120 -0.68 -6.22 4.16
CA LYS A 120 0.18 -6.08 5.34
C LYS A 120 1.40 -7.01 5.24
N GLN A 121 1.16 -8.28 4.89
CA GLN A 121 2.22 -9.27 4.75
C GLN A 121 3.18 -8.98 3.59
N ILE A 122 2.72 -8.31 2.53
CA ILE A 122 3.58 -7.96 1.40
C ILE A 122 4.40 -6.70 1.73
N LEU A 123 3.74 -5.63 2.18
CA LEU A 123 4.35 -4.30 2.29
C LEU A 123 5.17 -4.15 3.58
N PHE A 124 4.78 -4.81 4.67
CA PHE A 124 5.38 -4.62 5.99
C PHE A 124 5.95 -5.93 6.55
N ASN A 125 6.63 -6.71 5.71
CA ASN A 125 7.40 -7.89 6.12
C ASN A 125 8.86 -7.52 6.40
N PRO A 126 9.32 -7.56 7.67
CA PRO A 126 10.71 -7.21 8.01
C PRO A 126 11.74 -8.18 7.41
N LEU A 127 11.36 -9.44 7.16
CA LEU A 127 12.25 -10.48 6.66
C LEU A 127 12.45 -10.39 5.15
N LYS A 128 11.45 -9.86 4.43
CA LYS A 128 11.49 -9.67 2.98
C LYS A 128 10.78 -8.36 2.62
N PRO A 129 11.47 -7.22 2.78
CA PRO A 129 10.87 -5.92 2.49
C PRO A 129 10.43 -5.81 1.03
N PHE A 130 9.27 -5.19 0.81
CA PHE A 130 8.75 -4.96 -0.52
C PHE A 130 9.70 -4.09 -1.35
N SER A 131 10.05 -4.56 -2.54
CA SER A 131 10.81 -3.78 -3.53
C SER A 131 10.53 -4.29 -4.94
N ARG A 132 10.35 -3.37 -5.89
CA ARG A 132 10.12 -3.67 -7.31
C ARG A 132 11.32 -3.33 -8.21
N GLY A 133 12.47 -3.08 -7.60
CA GLY A 133 13.68 -2.63 -8.28
C GLY A 133 14.22 -1.32 -7.71
N GLN A 134 15.52 -1.08 -7.89
CA GLN A 134 16.20 0.12 -7.38
C GLN A 134 15.65 1.41 -8.01
N ASP A 135 15.23 1.35 -9.28
CA ASP A 135 14.62 2.45 -10.02
C ASP A 135 13.26 2.90 -9.46
N LYS A 136 12.62 2.07 -8.63
CA LYS A 136 11.26 2.29 -8.11
C LYS A 136 11.21 2.56 -6.62
N ILE A 137 12.35 2.68 -5.94
CA ILE A 137 12.41 2.80 -4.47
C ILE A 137 11.52 3.93 -3.94
N ASN A 138 11.56 5.12 -4.53
CA ASN A 138 10.74 6.25 -4.09
C ASN A 138 9.24 6.00 -4.30
N VAL A 139 8.88 5.31 -5.40
CA VAL A 139 7.50 4.96 -5.70
C VAL A 139 6.99 3.88 -4.73
N ASP A 140 7.85 2.92 -4.37
CA ASP A 140 7.54 1.88 -3.39
C ASP A 140 7.34 2.48 -2.00
N LEU A 141 8.20 3.43 -1.60
CA LEU A 141 8.06 4.13 -0.32
C LEU A 141 6.76 4.94 -0.25
N GLU A 142 6.42 5.71 -1.29
CA GLU A 142 5.13 6.43 -1.31
C GLU A 142 3.94 5.46 -1.28
N LEU A 143 4.04 4.31 -1.94
CA LEU A 143 3.01 3.27 -1.88
C LEU A 143 2.81 2.75 -0.44
N MET A 144 3.90 2.49 0.26
CA MET A 144 3.87 2.05 1.66
C MET A 144 3.33 3.13 2.60
N ILE A 145 3.67 4.40 2.36
CA ILE A 145 3.13 5.55 3.10
C ILE A 145 1.61 5.63 2.90
N GLU A 146 1.13 5.50 1.66
CA GLU A 146 -0.31 5.49 1.37
C GLU A 146 -1.04 4.35 2.06
N PHE A 147 -0.48 3.14 2.07
CA PHE A 147 -1.08 2.01 2.78
C PHE A 147 -1.06 2.19 4.31
N PHE A 148 0.04 2.72 4.86
CA PHE A 148 0.14 3.03 6.29
C PHE A 148 -0.92 4.05 6.72
N LEU A 149 -1.09 5.13 5.93
CA LEU A 149 -2.13 6.13 6.16
C LEU A 149 -3.53 5.51 6.09
N TYR A 150 -3.76 4.58 5.16
CA TYR A 150 -5.02 3.83 5.12
C TYR A 150 -5.25 3.06 6.43
N CYS A 151 -4.26 2.31 6.92
CA CYS A 151 -4.40 1.54 8.17
C CYS A 151 -4.78 2.44 9.34
N LEU A 152 -4.12 3.59 9.49
CA LEU A 152 -4.47 4.54 10.56
C LEU A 152 -5.84 5.18 10.37
N ARG A 153 -6.23 5.54 9.14
CA ARG A 153 -7.49 6.25 8.88
C ARG A 153 -8.73 5.39 9.01
N LEU A 154 -8.70 4.14 8.56
CA LEU A 154 -9.87 3.25 8.59
C LEU A 154 -9.87 2.29 9.77
N ASN A 155 -8.70 1.97 10.34
CA ASN A 155 -8.61 1.06 11.47
C ASN A 155 -7.58 1.54 12.52
N PRO A 156 -7.79 2.72 13.14
CA PRO A 156 -6.83 3.31 14.08
C PRO A 156 -6.53 2.44 15.31
N HIS A 157 -7.43 1.51 15.64
CA HIS A 157 -7.22 0.58 16.76
C HIS A 157 -6.33 -0.61 16.40
N ASN A 158 -6.30 -1.01 15.13
CA ASN A 158 -5.40 -2.06 14.65
C ASN A 158 -3.99 -1.49 14.42
N ASN A 159 -3.15 -1.69 15.43
CA ASN A 159 -1.80 -1.14 15.47
C ASN A 159 -0.71 -2.10 14.95
N GLU A 160 -1.05 -3.16 14.21
CA GLU A 160 -0.06 -4.14 13.74
C GLU A 160 1.04 -3.51 12.89
N VAL A 161 0.67 -2.73 11.86
CA VAL A 161 1.63 -2.07 10.97
C VAL A 161 2.45 -1.02 11.74
N LEU A 162 1.81 -0.28 12.65
CA LEU A 162 2.48 0.69 13.52
C LEU A 162 3.54 0.01 14.40
N LYS A 163 3.23 -1.15 15.01
CA LYS A 163 4.17 -1.93 15.83
C LYS A 163 5.37 -2.40 15.01
N VAL A 164 5.14 -2.87 13.78
CA VAL A 164 6.24 -3.26 12.87
C VAL A 164 7.17 -2.07 12.62
N CYS A 165 6.61 -0.89 12.33
CA CYS A 165 7.39 0.30 12.05
C CYS A 165 8.06 0.90 13.29
N LEU A 166 7.55 0.67 14.51
CA LEU A 166 8.18 1.15 15.75
C LEU A 166 9.29 0.22 16.26
N ASN A 167 9.36 -1.02 15.78
CA ASN A 167 10.37 -1.97 16.21
C ASN A 167 11.78 -1.50 15.77
N LEU A 168 12.70 -1.40 16.73
CA LEU A 168 14.08 -0.93 16.54
C LEU A 168 14.92 -1.85 15.62
N LEU A 169 14.51 -3.12 15.50
CA LEU A 169 15.15 -4.11 14.64
C LEU A 169 14.59 -4.11 13.22
N SER A 170 13.54 -3.34 12.95
CA SER A 170 12.95 -3.26 11.61
C SER A 170 13.86 -2.50 10.65
N PRO A 171 13.76 -2.79 9.33
CA PRO A 171 14.48 -2.04 8.30
C PRO A 171 14.24 -0.53 8.39
N ALA A 172 15.28 0.28 8.17
CA ALA A 172 15.20 1.75 8.26
C ALA A 172 14.13 2.38 7.35
N MET A 173 13.80 1.72 6.23
CA MET A 173 12.71 2.14 5.35
C MET A 173 11.35 2.16 6.06
N PHE A 174 11.08 1.27 7.02
CA PHE A 174 9.82 1.26 7.76
C PHE A 174 9.75 2.45 8.75
N HIS A 175 10.89 2.80 9.35
CA HIS A 175 11.00 4.02 10.18
C HIS A 175 10.77 5.27 9.33
N TYR A 176 11.33 5.33 8.12
CA TYR A 176 11.08 6.42 7.17
C TYR A 176 9.60 6.52 6.79
N VAL A 177 8.96 5.40 6.44
CA VAL A 177 7.52 5.35 6.10
C VAL A 177 6.67 5.87 7.26
N LEU A 178 6.96 5.44 8.50
CA LEU A 178 6.27 5.93 9.68
C LEU A 178 6.41 7.45 9.83
N VAL A 179 7.64 7.98 9.81
CA VAL A 179 7.88 9.42 9.98
C VAL A 179 7.18 10.24 8.89
N LYS A 180 7.26 9.82 7.62
CA LYS A 180 6.59 10.50 6.52
C LYS A 180 5.06 10.42 6.62
N ALA A 181 4.51 9.29 7.05
CA ALA A 181 3.07 9.17 7.25
C ALA A 181 2.57 10.06 8.39
N LEU A 182 3.28 10.11 9.53
CA LEU A 182 2.95 11.00 10.64
C LEU A 182 3.03 12.47 10.23
N TYR A 183 4.09 12.85 9.51
CA TYR A 183 4.20 14.19 8.95
C TYR A 183 3.02 14.54 8.05
N ARG A 184 2.56 13.60 7.22
CA ARG A 184 1.41 13.81 6.33
C ARG A 184 0.08 13.92 7.09
N ILE A 185 -0.10 13.19 8.18
CA ILE A 185 -1.27 13.37 9.06
C ILE A 185 -1.33 14.78 9.63
N ILE A 186 -0.18 15.34 10.01
CA ILE A 186 -0.08 16.67 10.63
C ILE A 186 -0.25 17.80 9.59
N THR A 187 0.31 17.64 8.38
CA THR A 187 0.42 18.73 7.40
C THR A 187 -0.64 18.72 6.30
N GLN A 188 -1.25 17.57 6.00
CA GLN A 188 -2.26 17.48 4.96
C GLN A 188 -3.59 18.08 5.44
N LYS A 189 -4.34 18.74 4.54
CA LYS A 189 -5.74 19.08 4.77
C LYS A 189 -6.52 17.81 5.13
N HIS A 190 -7.08 17.78 6.34
CA HIS A 190 -7.79 16.61 6.85
C HIS A 190 -9.28 16.65 6.47
N LEU A 191 -9.88 15.47 6.36
CA LEU A 191 -11.33 15.31 6.30
C LEU A 191 -11.89 15.19 7.73
N PRO A 192 -13.13 15.62 8.00
CA PRO A 192 -13.68 15.62 9.36
C PRO A 192 -13.73 14.24 10.03
N TRP A 193 -13.77 13.16 9.25
CA TRP A 193 -13.80 11.78 9.74
C TRP A 193 -12.43 11.12 9.82
N TRP A 194 -11.36 11.78 9.34
CA TRP A 194 -10.01 11.25 9.53
C TRP A 194 -9.57 11.43 10.98
N PRO A 195 -8.93 10.41 11.57
CA PRO A 195 -8.39 10.54 12.91
C PRO A 195 -7.28 11.58 12.95
N GLN A 196 -7.13 12.22 14.11
CA GLN A 196 -6.06 13.16 14.38
C GLN A 196 -4.80 12.43 14.82
N ILE A 197 -3.72 13.19 15.03
CA ILE A 197 -2.41 12.64 15.42
C ILE A 197 -2.39 12.06 16.85
N ASP A 198 -3.40 12.40 17.66
CA ASP A 198 -3.57 11.96 19.04
C ASP A 198 -3.64 10.43 19.19
N ILE A 199 -4.10 9.71 18.15
CA ILE A 199 -4.09 8.24 18.11
C ILE A 199 -2.68 7.64 18.34
N ILE A 200 -1.63 8.41 18.06
CA ILE A 200 -0.23 8.00 18.19
C ILE A 200 0.35 8.35 19.57
N TYR A 201 -0.30 9.20 20.37
CA TYR A 201 0.27 9.68 21.64
C TYR A 201 0.52 8.55 22.64
N SER A 202 -0.30 7.49 22.63
CA SER A 202 -0.06 6.28 23.43
C SER A 202 1.25 5.56 23.10
N ARG A 203 1.83 5.81 21.91
CA ARG A 203 3.08 5.22 21.40
C ARG A 203 4.24 6.22 21.36
N ALA A 204 4.07 7.41 21.94
CA ALA A 204 5.09 8.46 21.89
C ALA A 204 6.44 8.04 22.49
N GLY A 205 6.44 7.18 23.52
CA GLY A 205 7.68 6.63 24.10
C GLY A 205 8.45 5.75 23.12
N GLU A 206 7.76 4.83 22.46
CA GLU A 206 8.34 3.95 21.42
C GLU A 206 8.89 4.78 20.25
N LEU A 207 8.16 5.83 19.85
CA LEU A 207 8.59 6.73 18.78
C LEU A 207 9.87 7.51 19.16
N ARG A 208 9.96 8.02 20.39
CA ARG A 208 11.19 8.68 20.88
C ARG A 208 12.36 7.71 20.91
N ASN A 209 12.14 6.47 21.37
CA ASN A 209 13.18 5.44 21.39
C ASN A 209 13.69 5.13 19.98
N MET A 210 12.78 5.01 19.00
CA MET A 210 13.12 4.81 17.60
C MET A 210 13.96 5.97 17.03
N PHE A 211 13.60 7.22 17.33
CA PHE A 211 14.40 8.37 16.90
C PHE A 211 15.78 8.42 17.55
N THR A 212 15.87 8.17 18.86
CA THR A 212 17.15 8.13 19.59
C THR A 212 18.06 7.04 19.05
N ASP A 213 17.53 5.83 18.83
CA ASP A 213 18.27 4.71 18.24
C ASP A 213 18.77 5.04 16.83
N THR A 214 17.91 5.62 15.99
CA THR A 214 18.29 6.07 14.64
C THR A 214 19.42 7.11 14.69
N LEU A 215 19.30 8.11 15.56
CA LEU A 215 20.30 9.15 15.76
C LEU A 215 21.64 8.55 16.23
N ASN A 216 21.61 7.62 17.18
CA ASN A 216 22.82 6.93 17.65
C ASN A 216 23.49 6.12 16.54
N LYS A 217 22.72 5.39 15.73
CA LYS A 217 23.23 4.63 14.57
C LYS A 217 23.89 5.55 13.54
N VAL A 218 23.30 6.70 13.25
CA VAL A 218 23.86 7.70 12.32
C VAL A 218 25.15 8.31 12.89
N LEU A 219 25.14 8.72 14.15
CA LEU A 219 26.31 9.29 14.81
C LEU A 219 27.47 8.29 14.83
N GLN A 220 27.24 7.04 15.25
CA GLN A 220 28.26 5.99 15.24
C GLN A 220 28.79 5.70 13.83
N SER A 221 27.92 5.68 12.82
CA SER A 221 28.36 5.50 11.42
C SER A 221 29.25 6.65 10.94
N SER A 222 29.04 7.87 11.46
CA SER A 222 29.84 9.05 11.11
C SER A 222 31.19 9.13 11.83
N THR A 223 31.34 8.52 13.01
CA THR A 223 32.60 8.53 13.77
C THR A 223 33.65 7.54 13.24
N PHE A 224 33.26 6.56 12.42
CA PHE A 224 34.14 5.50 11.91
C PHE A 224 34.43 5.56 10.39
N SER A 225 34.10 6.66 9.69
CA SER A 225 34.19 6.76 8.23
C SER A 225 34.92 8.04 7.77
N THR A 226 36.23 7.94 7.53
CA THR A 226 36.98 8.79 6.57
C THR A 226 37.02 8.15 5.17
N THR A 227 36.21 7.13 4.94
CA THR A 227 36.05 6.43 3.66
C THR A 227 34.58 6.39 3.27
N PRO A 228 34.20 6.75 2.03
CA PRO A 228 32.81 6.79 1.60
C PRO A 228 32.16 5.42 1.81
N LEU A 229 31.03 5.43 2.51
CA LEU A 229 30.29 4.26 2.95
C LEU A 229 29.94 3.33 1.76
N ARG A 230 30.59 2.17 1.67
CA ARG A 230 30.04 1.01 0.96
C ARG A 230 29.14 0.24 1.93
N ILE A 231 27.85 0.26 1.67
CA ILE A 231 26.87 -0.61 2.33
C ILE A 231 27.09 -2.03 1.80
N SER A 232 27.86 -2.84 2.53
CA SER A 232 27.96 -4.28 2.25
C SER A 232 26.68 -4.96 2.71
N GLY A 233 25.79 -5.21 1.76
CA GLY A 233 24.45 -5.79 1.94
C GLY A 233 23.41 -5.21 0.98
N VAL A 234 23.66 -4.00 0.46
CA VAL A 234 22.89 -3.37 -0.62
C VAL A 234 23.89 -2.61 -1.48
N THR A 235 24.40 -3.25 -2.52
CA THR A 235 25.16 -2.54 -3.54
C THR A 235 24.21 -1.57 -4.25
N GLY A 236 24.26 -0.28 -3.88
CA GLY A 236 23.77 0.79 -4.74
C GLY A 236 22.75 1.78 -4.19
N VAL A 237 22.61 1.96 -2.86
CA VAL A 237 22.03 3.22 -2.34
C VAL A 237 23.09 3.93 -1.53
N SER A 238 23.69 4.95 -2.13
CA SER A 238 24.49 5.93 -1.41
C SER A 238 23.62 6.55 -0.33
N THR A 239 24.02 6.32 0.92
CA THR A 239 23.76 7.14 2.12
C THR A 239 22.35 7.71 2.35
N LEU A 240 21.84 7.50 3.57
CA LEU A 240 20.68 8.21 4.16
C LEU A 240 20.69 9.75 3.99
N LYS A 241 21.85 10.36 3.71
CA LYS A 241 21.96 11.77 3.30
C LYS A 241 21.20 12.08 2.02
N ASP A 242 21.21 11.21 1.02
CA ASP A 242 20.55 11.45 -0.28
C ASP A 242 19.02 11.42 -0.16
N ILE A 243 18.49 10.74 0.85
CA ILE A 243 17.04 10.65 1.15
C ILE A 243 16.57 11.81 2.05
N LEU A 244 17.47 12.40 2.86
CA LEU A 244 17.12 13.44 3.83
C LEU A 244 17.43 14.87 3.36
N PHE A 245 18.30 15.07 2.37
CA PHE A 245 18.79 16.40 1.96
C PHE A 245 18.50 16.82 0.52
N ASN A 246 17.76 16.03 -0.26
CA ASN A 246 17.23 16.50 -1.54
C ASN A 246 15.68 16.53 -1.48
N PRO A 247 15.05 17.73 -1.55
CA PRO A 247 13.60 17.86 -1.57
C PRO A 247 12.95 17.25 -2.82
#